data_AF-A0AAW1NJU4-F1
#
_entry.id   AF-A0AAW1NJU4-F1
#
_cell.length_a   1.000
_cell.length_b   1.000
_cell.length_c   1.000
_cell.angle_alpha   90.00
_cell.angle_beta   90.00
_cell.angle_gamma   90.00
#
_symmetry.space_group_name_H-M   'P 1'
#
loop_
_entity.id
_entity.type
_entity.pdbx_description
1 polymer ?
#
loop_
_entity_poly.entity_id
_entity_poly.type
_entity_poly.pdbx_seq_one_letter_code
_entity_poly.pdbx_strand_id
1 'polypeptide(L)'
;MSLGIILQTLIFIELTVLVFTKELVILHSSSFEGRFSAMRARSGMRVGGLPKLQPYLQKHKHGSYIMVGGFVRKPYSTSPARVVIESELMQQLNPIAVSLGPTEFNLEIESFMEYTASFTFPVVSTNFDIRNCKVDYVTDDIIVMSYAPRSNLDEMLMQTAGIYTAEGMIEALKKRIKFHKNNTAGKKVFIATGCDGINTAIDIAENVPGINVVLSGCSKTMQWNEGEPPEYIRKDSEYPLVYETKDGRTVLIPHTYGM
;
A
#
# COMPACT_ATOMS: atom_id res chain seq x y z
N MET A 1 -55.23 9.74 54.96
CA MET A 1 -54.61 8.72 54.08
C MET A 1 -55.32 8.71 52.74
N SER A 2 -54.60 8.32 51.69
CA SER A 2 -54.94 8.38 50.24
C SER A 2 -54.75 9.76 49.58
N LEU A 3 -54.15 9.88 48.39
CA LEU A 3 -53.12 9.10 47.69
C LEU A 3 -52.65 10.10 46.60
N GLY A 4 -51.41 10.58 46.70
CA GLY A 4 -50.86 11.53 45.73
C GLY A 4 -50.58 10.84 44.39
N ILE A 5 -51.18 11.35 43.32
CA ILE A 5 -50.90 10.91 41.94
C ILE A 5 -49.58 11.56 41.52
N ILE A 6 -48.50 10.78 41.58
CA ILE A 6 -47.20 11.13 40.98
C ILE A 6 -47.34 10.84 39.49
N LEU A 7 -47.44 11.92 38.69
CA LEU A 7 -47.40 11.86 37.24
C LEU A 7 -45.93 11.65 36.81
N GLN A 8 -45.50 10.40 36.65
CA GLN A 8 -44.21 10.07 36.05
C GLN A 8 -44.31 10.25 34.52
N THR A 9 -43.83 11.38 34.02
CA THR A 9 -43.63 11.61 32.58
C THR A 9 -42.41 10.80 32.13
N LEU A 10 -42.66 9.59 31.62
CA LEU A 10 -41.65 8.79 30.90
C LEU A 10 -41.38 9.45 29.54
N ILE A 11 -40.26 10.18 29.44
CA ILE A 11 -39.74 10.67 28.17
C ILE A 11 -39.02 9.49 27.50
N PHE A 12 -39.65 8.88 26.50
CA PHE A 12 -38.99 7.96 25.59
C PHE A 12 -38.14 8.78 24.61
N ILE A 13 -36.82 8.73 24.76
CA ILE A 13 -35.88 9.22 23.74
C ILE A 13 -35.61 8.03 22.82
N GLU A 14 -36.25 8.01 21.64
CA GLU A 14 -35.83 7.13 20.55
C GLU A 14 -34.51 7.66 19.99
N LEU A 15 -33.41 6.97 20.31
CA LEU A 15 -32.10 7.27 19.77
C LEU A 15 -31.91 6.48 18.46
N THR A 16 -32.24 7.08 17.32
CA THR A 16 -31.93 6.50 16.01
C THR A 16 -30.46 6.73 15.67
N VAL A 17 -29.62 5.71 15.89
CA VAL A 17 -28.21 5.75 15.47
C VAL A 17 -28.12 5.35 14.00
N LEU A 18 -27.96 6.33 13.11
CA LEU A 18 -27.61 6.09 11.71
C LEU A 18 -26.13 5.66 11.62
N VAL A 19 -25.91 4.37 11.40
CA VAL A 19 -24.58 3.84 11.06
C VAL A 19 -24.44 3.85 9.54
N PHE A 20 -23.77 4.87 9.01
CA PHE A 20 -23.36 4.87 7.60
C PHE A 20 -22.09 4.01 7.45
N THR A 21 -22.19 2.94 6.66
CA THR A 21 -21.03 2.16 6.22
C THR A 21 -20.62 2.63 4.82
N LYS A 22 -19.32 2.85 4.63
CA LYS A 22 -18.74 3.18 3.32
C LYS A 22 -17.85 2.02 2.90
N GLU A 23 -18.08 1.51 1.69
CA GLU A 23 -17.27 0.48 1.09
C GLU A 23 -16.07 1.10 0.36
N LEU A 24 -14.88 0.53 0.57
CA LEU A 24 -13.65 0.93 -0.11
C LEU A 24 -13.09 -0.27 -0.86
N VAL A 25 -12.93 -0.14 -2.17
CA VAL A 25 -12.29 -1.15 -3.01
C VAL A 25 -10.84 -0.75 -3.22
N ILE A 26 -9.92 -1.57 -2.72
CA ILE A 26 -8.48 -1.39 -2.91
C ILE A 26 -7.99 -2.46 -3.88
N LEU A 27 -7.37 -2.01 -4.96
CA LEU A 27 -6.66 -2.87 -5.90
C LEU A 27 -5.17 -2.67 -5.64
N HIS A 28 -4.38 -3.74 -5.63
CA HIS A 28 -2.94 -3.58 -5.45
C HIS A 28 -2.13 -4.61 -6.21
N SER A 29 -0.88 -4.27 -6.48
CA SER A 29 0.12 -5.16 -7.04
C SER A 29 1.48 -4.85 -6.45
N SER A 30 2.43 -5.77 -6.53
CA SER A 30 3.82 -5.56 -6.13
C SER A 30 4.77 -6.18 -7.14
N SER A 31 6.05 -5.83 -7.05
CA SER A 31 7.12 -6.56 -7.76
C SER A 31 6.89 -6.66 -9.27
N PHE A 32 6.44 -5.56 -9.86
CA PHE A 32 6.18 -5.47 -11.29
C PHE A 32 7.46 -5.66 -12.12
N GLU A 33 8.58 -5.15 -11.63
CA GLU A 33 9.93 -5.29 -12.19
C GLU A 33 9.99 -5.07 -13.71
N GLY A 34 9.37 -4.00 -14.22
CA GLY A 34 9.32 -3.72 -15.66
C GLY A 34 8.69 -4.84 -16.54
N ARG A 35 7.89 -5.75 -15.96
CA ARG A 35 7.26 -6.88 -16.69
C ARG A 35 5.93 -6.46 -17.31
N PHE A 36 6.00 -5.59 -18.31
CA PHE A 36 4.82 -5.12 -19.04
C PHE A 36 4.20 -6.16 -19.97
N SER A 37 4.96 -7.18 -20.39
CA SER A 37 4.46 -8.28 -21.22
C SER A 37 4.01 -9.47 -20.40
N ALA A 38 3.01 -10.20 -20.89
CA ALA A 38 2.56 -11.43 -20.26
C ALA A 38 3.67 -12.49 -20.27
N MET A 39 3.85 -13.17 -19.14
CA MET A 39 4.86 -14.21 -18.94
C MET A 39 4.28 -15.60 -19.08
N ARG A 40 5.10 -16.58 -19.44
CA ARG A 40 4.68 -17.98 -19.45
C ARG A 40 4.86 -18.59 -18.05
N ALA A 41 3.75 -19.00 -17.43
CA ALA A 41 3.76 -19.78 -16.20
C ALA A 41 4.28 -21.21 -16.45
N ARG A 42 4.62 -21.94 -15.39
CA ARG A 42 5.03 -23.36 -15.49
C ARG A 42 3.98 -24.25 -16.15
N SER A 43 2.70 -23.90 -15.99
CA SER A 43 1.56 -24.55 -16.66
C SER A 43 1.50 -24.30 -18.19
N GLY A 44 2.38 -23.46 -18.74
CA GLY A 44 2.37 -23.06 -20.14
C GLY A 44 1.43 -21.89 -20.47
N MET A 45 0.57 -21.51 -19.53
CA MET A 45 -0.35 -20.37 -19.66
C MET A 45 0.38 -19.03 -19.63
N ARG A 46 -0.14 -18.04 -20.35
CA ARG A 46 0.35 -16.65 -20.24
C ARG A 46 -0.32 -15.94 -19.06
N VAL A 47 0.45 -15.38 -18.14
CA VAL A 47 -0.01 -14.71 -16.91
C VAL A 47 0.57 -13.30 -16.81
N GLY A 48 -0.15 -12.40 -16.13
CA GLY A 48 0.29 -11.03 -15.87
C GLY A 48 0.45 -10.16 -17.12
N GLY A 49 1.26 -9.11 -16.98
CA GLY A 49 1.48 -8.09 -17.99
C GLY A 49 0.38 -7.03 -18.06
N LEU A 50 0.74 -5.88 -18.62
CA LEU A 50 -0.14 -4.73 -18.83
C LEU A 50 -1.42 -5.09 -19.62
N PRO A 51 -1.38 -5.92 -20.69
CA PRO A 51 -2.60 -6.27 -21.44
C PRO A 51 -3.65 -7.02 -20.62
N LYS A 52 -3.27 -7.66 -19.50
CA LYS A 52 -4.23 -8.30 -18.58
C LYS A 52 -4.63 -7.40 -17.42
N LEU A 53 -3.68 -6.63 -16.90
CA LEU A 53 -3.90 -5.76 -15.74
C LEU A 53 -4.76 -4.55 -16.10
N GLN A 54 -4.46 -3.86 -17.20
CA GLN A 54 -5.15 -2.61 -17.56
C GLN A 54 -6.66 -2.79 -17.78
N PRO A 55 -7.16 -3.80 -18.53
CA PRO A 55 -8.61 -4.02 -18.65
C PRO A 55 -9.27 -4.34 -17.31
N TYR A 56 -8.57 -5.03 -16.42
CA TYR A 56 -9.08 -5.34 -15.08
C TYR A 56 -9.22 -4.06 -14.23
N LEU A 57 -8.22 -3.17 -14.25
CA LEU A 57 -8.29 -1.88 -13.57
C LEU A 57 -9.39 -0.98 -14.17
N GLN A 58 -9.54 -0.95 -15.49
CA GLN A 58 -10.60 -0.19 -16.16
C GLN A 58 -12.00 -0.67 -15.79
N LYS A 59 -12.21 -1.99 -15.67
CA LYS A 59 -13.48 -2.56 -15.18
C LYS A 59 -13.79 -2.14 -13.74
N HIS A 60 -12.76 -1.90 -12.93
CA HIS A 60 -12.87 -1.52 -11.52
C HIS A 60 -12.41 -0.08 -11.28
N LYS A 61 -12.71 0.84 -12.20
CA LYS A 61 -12.27 2.26 -12.17
C LYS A 61 -12.68 3.07 -10.93
N HIS A 62 -13.60 2.55 -10.12
CA HIS A 62 -14.02 3.16 -8.86
C HIS A 62 -13.17 2.71 -7.66
N GLY A 63 -12.29 1.73 -7.86
CA GLY A 63 -11.34 1.27 -6.85
C GLY A 63 -10.06 2.09 -6.84
N SER A 64 -9.45 2.16 -5.67
CA SER A 64 -8.15 2.80 -5.46
C SER A 64 -7.04 1.80 -5.78
N TYR A 65 -6.30 2.02 -6.87
CA TYR A 65 -5.17 1.18 -7.25
C TYR A 65 -3.86 1.68 -6.63
N ILE A 66 -3.20 0.85 -5.83
CA ILE A 66 -1.93 1.15 -5.15
C ILE A 66 -0.86 0.17 -5.64
N MET A 67 0.33 0.67 -5.99
CA MET A 67 1.44 -0.18 -6.39
C MET A 67 2.48 -0.26 -5.27
N VAL A 68 2.80 -1.48 -4.84
CA VAL A 68 3.63 -1.79 -3.68
C VAL A 68 5.05 -2.14 -4.14
N GLY A 69 5.87 -1.11 -4.37
CA GLY A 69 7.28 -1.21 -4.70
C GLY A 69 7.64 -2.17 -5.83
N GLY A 70 8.94 -2.38 -6.02
CA GLY A 70 9.40 -3.45 -6.89
C GLY A 70 9.16 -3.19 -8.37
N PHE A 71 9.15 -1.94 -8.83
CA PHE A 71 8.78 -1.58 -10.20
C PHE A 71 9.97 -1.36 -11.13
N VAL A 72 11.17 -1.15 -10.58
CA VAL A 72 12.45 -1.10 -11.32
C VAL A 72 13.01 -2.50 -11.53
N ARG A 73 13.67 -2.77 -12.68
CA ARG A 73 14.35 -4.05 -12.93
C ARG A 73 15.80 -3.88 -13.40
N LYS A 74 16.73 -4.56 -12.72
CA LYS A 74 18.10 -4.73 -13.22
C LYS A 74 18.24 -5.90 -14.22
N PRO A 75 19.17 -5.80 -15.19
CA PRO A 75 19.96 -4.62 -15.58
C PRO A 75 19.21 -3.66 -16.52
N TYR A 76 17.89 -3.82 -16.69
CA TYR A 76 17.15 -3.30 -17.84
C TYR A 76 16.75 -1.83 -17.75
N SER A 77 16.68 -1.23 -16.56
CA SER A 77 16.21 0.16 -16.36
C SER A 77 17.31 1.23 -16.36
N THR A 78 18.50 0.97 -16.91
CA THR A 78 19.64 1.93 -16.89
C THR A 78 19.75 2.84 -18.13
N SER A 79 18.90 2.67 -19.15
CA SER A 79 18.90 3.52 -20.34
C SER A 79 17.83 4.63 -20.22
N PRO A 80 18.15 5.91 -20.47
CA PRO A 80 17.17 7.00 -20.44
C PRO A 80 15.94 6.77 -21.33
N ALA A 81 16.11 6.18 -22.51
CA ALA A 81 14.99 5.86 -23.40
C ALA A 81 14.05 4.80 -22.81
N ARG A 82 14.58 3.85 -22.03
CA ARG A 82 13.75 2.85 -21.36
C ARG A 82 13.01 3.44 -20.16
N VAL A 83 13.67 4.30 -19.39
CA VAL A 83 13.04 5.04 -18.28
C VAL A 83 11.77 5.76 -18.76
N VAL A 84 11.83 6.41 -19.93
CA VAL A 84 10.67 7.07 -20.55
C VAL A 84 9.57 6.07 -20.94
N ILE A 85 9.93 4.96 -21.60
CA ILE A 85 8.93 3.96 -22.02
C ILE A 85 8.28 3.27 -20.81
N GLU A 86 9.08 2.89 -19.81
CA GLU A 86 8.58 2.24 -18.60
C GLU A 86 7.67 3.20 -17.81
N SER A 87 8.00 4.50 -17.75
CA SER A 87 7.15 5.49 -17.10
C SER A 87 5.84 5.71 -17.85
N GLU A 88 5.86 5.82 -19.18
CA GLU A 88 4.63 5.90 -20.00
C GLU A 88 3.72 4.69 -19.77
N LEU A 89 4.29 3.48 -19.76
CA LEU A 89 3.52 2.25 -19.52
C LEU A 89 2.98 2.17 -18.09
N MET A 90 3.73 2.63 -17.09
CA MET A 90 3.26 2.69 -15.70
C MET A 90 2.13 3.72 -15.53
N GLN A 91 2.20 4.85 -16.23
CA GLN A 91 1.14 5.85 -16.21
C GLN A 91 -0.20 5.32 -16.73
N GLN A 92 -0.18 4.36 -17.66
CA GLN A 92 -1.41 3.69 -18.13
C GLN A 92 -2.14 2.88 -17.04
N LEU A 93 -1.46 2.55 -15.94
CA LEU A 93 -2.07 1.87 -14.79
C LEU A 93 -2.77 2.84 -13.84
N ASN A 94 -2.45 4.14 -13.91
CA ASN A 94 -3.01 5.22 -13.09
C ASN A 94 -3.13 4.88 -11.58
N PRO A 95 -2.05 4.45 -10.90
CA PRO A 95 -2.08 4.24 -9.47
C PRO A 95 -2.31 5.56 -8.72
N ILE A 96 -3.03 5.50 -7.61
CA ILE A 96 -3.22 6.67 -6.73
C ILE A 96 -1.98 6.94 -5.88
N ALA A 97 -1.15 5.92 -5.66
CA ALA A 97 0.09 5.99 -4.91
C ALA A 97 0.99 4.80 -5.26
N VAL A 98 2.29 5.03 -5.22
CA VAL A 98 3.33 4.01 -5.43
C VAL A 98 4.31 4.05 -4.26
N SER A 99 4.52 2.92 -3.60
CA SER A 99 5.55 2.79 -2.57
C SER A 99 6.91 2.47 -3.17
N LEU A 100 7.98 2.73 -2.42
CA LEU A 100 9.32 2.25 -2.74
C LEU A 100 9.49 0.78 -2.34
N GLY A 101 10.38 0.09 -3.02
CA GLY A 101 10.87 -1.24 -2.68
C GLY A 101 12.38 -1.35 -2.90
N PRO A 102 12.99 -2.50 -2.56
CA PRO A 102 14.43 -2.69 -2.66
C PRO A 102 14.99 -2.44 -4.07
N THR A 103 14.22 -2.75 -5.12
CA THR A 103 14.69 -2.62 -6.50
C THR A 103 14.78 -1.18 -6.97
N GLU A 104 14.06 -0.24 -6.36
CA GLU A 104 14.11 1.17 -6.76
C GLU A 104 15.49 1.78 -6.46
N PHE A 105 16.13 1.34 -5.38
CA PHE A 105 17.47 1.75 -4.96
C PHE A 105 18.60 1.13 -5.80
N ASN A 106 18.25 0.36 -6.83
CA ASN A 106 19.22 -0.16 -7.78
C ASN A 106 19.67 0.86 -8.84
N LEU A 107 18.87 1.92 -9.06
CA LEU A 107 19.23 3.01 -9.96
C LEU A 107 20.24 3.94 -9.27
N GLU A 108 21.10 4.56 -10.07
CA GLU A 108 21.82 5.74 -9.61
C GLU A 108 20.81 6.83 -9.23
N ILE A 109 21.14 7.69 -8.26
CA ILE A 109 20.15 8.63 -7.75
C ILE A 109 19.61 9.53 -8.86
N GLU A 110 20.47 10.08 -9.71
CA GLU A 110 20.07 10.99 -10.78
C GLU A 110 19.03 10.33 -11.69
N SER A 111 19.26 9.05 -12.05
CA SER A 111 18.32 8.25 -12.83
C SER A 111 17.01 7.99 -12.07
N PHE A 112 17.07 7.69 -10.77
CA PHE A 112 15.87 7.51 -9.95
C PHE A 112 15.04 8.81 -9.86
N MET A 113 15.72 9.94 -9.71
CA MET A 113 15.13 11.26 -9.60
C MET A 113 14.44 11.69 -10.90
N GLU A 114 15.08 11.46 -12.04
CA GLU A 114 14.49 11.67 -13.37
C GLU A 114 13.30 10.73 -13.60
N TYR A 115 13.44 9.46 -13.22
CA TYR A 115 12.39 8.48 -13.40
C TYR A 115 11.13 8.86 -12.62
N THR A 116 11.28 9.15 -11.33
CA THR A 116 10.16 9.54 -10.47
C THR A 116 9.59 10.92 -10.81
N ALA A 117 10.39 11.85 -11.33
CA ALA A 117 9.91 13.13 -11.83
C ALA A 117 8.98 12.99 -13.05
N SER A 118 9.12 11.91 -13.82
CA SER A 118 8.29 11.67 -15.02
C SER A 118 6.89 11.12 -14.72
N PHE A 119 6.61 10.73 -13.47
CA PHE A 119 5.32 10.16 -13.10
C PHE A 119 4.28 11.25 -12.82
N THR A 120 3.06 11.03 -13.31
CA THR A 120 1.88 11.84 -12.99
C THR A 120 1.18 11.41 -11.71
N PHE A 121 1.55 10.25 -11.15
CA PHE A 121 1.08 9.72 -9.88
C PHE A 121 2.15 9.90 -8.78
N PRO A 122 1.76 9.99 -7.50
CA PRO A 122 2.71 10.24 -6.43
C PRO A 122 3.47 8.96 -6.05
N VAL A 123 4.79 9.06 -6.02
CA VAL A 123 5.64 8.15 -5.25
C VAL A 123 5.61 8.60 -3.80
N VAL A 124 5.26 7.71 -2.89
CA VAL A 124 5.16 8.00 -1.47
C VAL A 124 6.32 7.37 -0.71
N SER A 125 6.85 8.10 0.28
CA SER A 125 7.88 7.65 1.22
C SER A 125 7.69 8.36 2.56
N THR A 126 7.24 7.65 3.60
CA THR A 126 7.01 8.26 4.92
C THR A 126 8.26 8.30 5.78
N ASN A 127 9.15 7.32 5.66
CA ASN A 127 10.33 7.19 6.52
C ASN A 127 11.65 7.60 5.86
N PHE A 128 11.64 7.90 4.55
CA PHE A 128 12.74 8.56 3.85
C PHE A 128 12.29 9.87 3.23
N ASP A 129 13.05 10.93 3.46
CA ASP A 129 12.86 12.21 2.77
C ASP A 129 13.63 12.19 1.45
N ILE A 130 12.95 11.85 0.36
CA ILE A 130 13.51 11.79 -0.99
C ILE A 130 12.86 12.88 -1.84
N ARG A 131 13.67 13.64 -2.56
CA ARG A 131 13.17 14.64 -3.51
C ARG A 131 12.17 13.98 -4.49
N ASN A 132 11.15 14.74 -4.91
CA ASN A 132 10.04 14.31 -5.77
C ASN A 132 9.11 13.23 -5.19
N CYS A 133 9.41 12.65 -4.02
CA CYS A 133 8.47 11.80 -3.29
C CYS A 133 7.57 12.65 -2.38
N LYS A 134 6.33 12.21 -2.22
CA LYS A 134 5.41 12.74 -1.20
C LYS A 134 5.61 11.95 0.10
N VAL A 135 5.36 12.58 1.24
CA VAL A 135 5.37 11.87 2.53
C VAL A 135 4.26 10.82 2.58
N ASP A 136 3.12 11.12 1.97
CA ASP A 136 1.95 10.27 1.83
C ASP A 136 0.99 10.77 0.75
N TYR A 137 -0.08 10.02 0.52
CA TYR A 137 -1.22 10.39 -0.32
C TYR A 137 -2.49 10.46 0.53
N VAL A 138 -3.26 11.54 0.38
CA VAL A 138 -4.39 11.86 1.25
C VAL A 138 -5.64 12.14 0.41
N THR A 139 -6.75 11.54 0.79
CA THR A 139 -8.09 11.79 0.23
C THR A 139 -9.10 12.03 1.37
N ASP A 140 -10.37 12.15 1.01
CA ASP A 140 -11.46 12.26 1.99
C ASP A 140 -11.64 10.99 2.84
N ASP A 141 -11.23 9.82 2.34
CA ASP A 141 -11.49 8.55 3.03
C ASP A 141 -10.23 7.78 3.42
N ILE A 142 -9.18 7.86 2.59
CA ILE A 142 -7.96 7.08 2.75
C ILE A 142 -6.73 7.96 2.88
N ILE A 143 -5.78 7.47 3.67
CA ILE A 143 -4.42 7.99 3.76
C ILE A 143 -3.47 6.82 3.48
N VAL A 144 -2.66 6.95 2.43
CA VAL A 144 -1.67 5.96 2.03
C VAL A 144 -0.28 6.46 2.41
N MET A 145 0.33 5.78 3.38
CA MET A 145 1.69 5.99 3.85
C MET A 145 2.54 4.82 3.38
N SER A 146 3.83 5.05 3.17
CA SER A 146 4.74 3.96 2.78
C SER A 146 5.93 3.86 3.71
N TYR A 147 6.49 2.66 3.74
CA TYR A 147 7.69 2.36 4.48
C TYR A 147 8.67 1.60 3.59
N ALA A 148 9.95 1.76 3.86
CA ALA A 148 11.00 0.91 3.33
C ALA A 148 12.13 0.77 4.38
N PRO A 149 12.72 -0.41 4.57
CA PRO A 149 13.71 -0.66 5.58
C PRO A 149 15.00 0.04 5.22
N ARG A 150 15.70 0.51 6.26
CA ARG A 150 16.98 1.20 6.12
C ARG A 150 18.06 0.34 5.46
N SER A 151 17.96 -0.98 5.55
CA SER A 151 18.86 -1.93 4.87
C SER A 151 18.80 -1.84 3.35
N ASN A 152 17.73 -1.25 2.78
CA ASN A 152 17.61 -1.05 1.33
C ASN A 152 18.43 0.16 0.84
N LEU A 153 18.98 0.96 1.76
CA LEU A 153 19.81 2.12 1.45
C LEU A 153 21.26 1.84 1.83
N ASP A 154 22.16 1.96 0.85
CA ASP A 154 23.58 2.13 1.13
C ASP A 154 23.80 3.51 1.77
N GLU A 155 24.70 3.61 2.74
CA GLU A 155 25.08 4.86 3.39
C GLU A 155 25.62 5.88 2.38
N MET A 156 26.34 5.40 1.35
CA MET A 156 26.79 6.23 0.23
C MET A 156 25.62 6.74 -0.61
N LEU A 157 24.60 5.91 -0.81
CA LEU A 157 23.38 6.31 -1.52
C LEU A 157 22.65 7.40 -0.73
N MET A 158 22.51 7.29 0.60
CA MET A 158 21.83 8.32 1.39
C MET A 158 22.47 9.70 1.29
N GLN A 159 23.80 9.77 1.30
CA GLN A 159 24.55 11.03 1.20
C GLN A 159 24.45 11.67 -0.19
N THR A 160 24.52 10.84 -1.23
CA THR A 160 24.51 11.31 -2.62
C THR A 160 23.09 11.60 -3.09
N ALA A 161 22.09 10.94 -2.51
CA ALA A 161 20.75 10.87 -3.07
C ALA A 161 19.86 12.09 -2.82
N GLY A 162 20.33 13.05 -2.01
CA GLY A 162 19.42 14.02 -1.40
C GLY A 162 18.39 13.32 -0.50
N ILE A 163 18.77 12.19 0.13
CA ILE A 163 17.97 11.59 1.20
C ILE A 163 18.32 12.33 2.48
N TYR A 164 17.44 13.23 2.89
CA TYR A 164 17.77 14.19 3.95
C TYR A 164 17.67 13.57 5.35
N THR A 165 16.79 12.58 5.54
CA THR A 165 16.65 11.83 6.79
C THR A 165 16.11 10.41 6.55
N ALA A 166 16.52 9.47 7.42
CA ALA A 166 15.97 8.13 7.51
C ALA A 166 15.46 7.90 8.94
N GLU A 167 14.14 7.88 9.12
CA GLU A 167 13.51 7.51 10.39
C GLU A 167 13.20 6.00 10.41
N GLY A 168 13.10 5.42 11.61
CA GLY A 168 12.58 4.06 11.77
C GLY A 168 11.17 3.94 11.18
N MET A 169 10.90 2.84 10.47
CA MET A 169 9.63 2.64 9.75
C MET A 169 8.41 2.79 10.67
N ILE A 170 8.46 2.15 11.85
CA ILE A 170 7.37 2.14 12.83
C ILE A 170 7.14 3.55 13.40
N GLU A 171 8.20 4.24 13.77
CA GLU A 171 8.15 5.58 14.37
C GLU A 171 7.62 6.61 13.37
N ALA A 172 8.08 6.55 12.12
CA ALA A 172 7.62 7.44 11.05
C ALA A 172 6.12 7.27 10.79
N LEU A 173 5.65 6.03 10.67
CA LEU A 173 4.22 5.73 10.49
C LEU A 173 3.39 6.19 11.70
N LYS A 174 3.84 5.93 12.93
CA LYS A 174 3.18 6.40 14.17
C LYS A 174 3.02 7.92 14.18
N LYS A 175 4.11 8.66 13.90
CA LYS A 175 4.09 10.12 13.84
C LYS A 175 3.11 10.61 12.78
N ARG A 176 3.09 9.97 11.60
CA ARG A 176 2.23 10.39 10.50
C ARG A 176 0.75 10.12 10.76
N ILE A 177 0.40 8.98 11.35
CA ILE A 177 -0.97 8.71 11.81
C ILE A 177 -1.39 9.73 12.86
N LYS A 178 -0.54 10.00 13.86
CA LYS A 178 -0.83 10.99 14.90
C LYS A 178 -1.05 12.39 14.30
N PHE A 179 -0.21 12.79 13.34
CA PHE A 179 -0.37 14.05 12.62
C PHE A 179 -1.76 14.14 11.98
N HIS A 180 -2.19 13.12 11.22
CA HIS A 180 -3.49 13.17 10.54
C HIS A 180 -4.68 13.08 11.48
N LYS A 181 -4.61 12.26 12.52
CA LYS A 181 -5.67 12.21 13.54
C LYS A 181 -5.89 13.56 14.22
N ASN A 182 -4.84 14.38 14.32
CA ASN A 182 -4.92 15.71 14.93
C ASN A 182 -5.30 16.82 13.94
N ASN A 183 -5.12 16.61 12.64
CA ASN A 183 -5.23 17.67 11.62
C ASN A 183 -6.30 17.40 10.55
N THR A 184 -6.98 16.26 10.59
CA THR A 184 -8.04 15.93 9.64
C THR A 184 -9.34 15.64 10.38
N ALA A 185 -10.44 16.19 9.87
CA ALA A 185 -11.78 15.86 10.34
C ALA A 185 -12.27 14.57 9.63
N GLY A 186 -13.11 13.81 10.34
CA GLY A 186 -13.68 12.57 9.83
C GLY A 186 -12.83 11.34 10.08
N LYS A 187 -13.44 10.16 9.96
CA LYS A 187 -12.73 8.88 10.10
C LYS A 187 -11.99 8.60 8.80
N LYS A 188 -10.67 8.36 8.90
CA LYS A 188 -9.81 7.96 7.78
C LYS A 188 -9.41 6.50 7.92
N VAL A 189 -9.27 5.82 6.80
CA VAL A 189 -8.62 4.51 6.71
C VAL A 189 -7.14 4.73 6.44
N PHE A 190 -6.31 4.32 7.40
CA PHE A 190 -4.87 4.40 7.29
C PHE A 190 -4.32 3.13 6.65
N ILE A 191 -3.66 3.29 5.51
CA ILE A 191 -3.04 2.23 4.73
C ILE A 191 -1.53 2.44 4.77
N ALA A 192 -0.80 1.42 5.20
CA ALA A 192 0.65 1.36 5.11
C ALA A 192 1.02 0.46 3.93
N THR A 193 2.00 0.85 3.12
CA THR A 193 2.43 0.06 1.96
C THR A 193 3.95 -0.04 1.89
N GLY A 194 4.47 -1.25 1.67
CA GLY A 194 5.92 -1.49 1.57
C GLY A 194 6.25 -2.88 1.05
N CYS A 195 7.42 -3.01 0.44
CA CYS A 195 7.82 -4.19 -0.33
C CYS A 195 8.91 -4.99 0.41
N ASP A 196 8.57 -5.46 1.61
CA ASP A 196 9.54 -6.06 2.56
C ASP A 196 9.04 -7.38 3.16
N GLY A 197 8.07 -8.01 2.49
CA GLY A 197 7.50 -9.29 2.89
C GLY A 197 6.43 -9.20 3.98
N ILE A 198 5.73 -10.32 4.15
CA ILE A 198 4.56 -10.41 5.04
C ILE A 198 4.91 -10.25 6.52
N ASN A 199 6.09 -10.70 6.96
CA ASN A 199 6.51 -10.60 8.36
C ASN A 199 6.70 -9.14 8.81
N THR A 200 7.29 -8.31 7.94
CA THR A 200 7.40 -6.87 8.18
C THR A 200 6.01 -6.22 8.28
N ALA A 201 5.06 -6.68 7.45
CA ALA A 201 3.70 -6.17 7.51
C ALA A 201 2.97 -6.55 8.81
N ILE A 202 3.20 -7.76 9.33
CA ILE A 202 2.72 -8.20 10.64
C ILE A 202 3.32 -7.34 11.75
N ASP A 203 4.63 -7.08 11.70
CA ASP A 203 5.32 -6.23 12.67
C ASP A 203 4.74 -4.80 12.70
N ILE A 204 4.44 -4.23 11.53
CA ILE A 204 3.78 -2.94 11.41
C ILE A 204 2.35 -2.97 11.95
N ALA A 205 1.57 -4.00 11.62
CA ALA A 205 0.19 -4.15 12.10
C ALA A 205 0.12 -4.17 13.63
N GLU A 206 1.03 -4.94 14.25
CA GLU A 206 1.18 -5.05 15.69
C GLU A 206 1.62 -3.73 16.31
N ASN A 207 2.67 -3.10 15.75
CA ASN A 207 3.36 -2.01 16.42
C ASN A 207 2.91 -0.61 16.03
N VAL A 208 2.03 -0.40 15.05
CA VAL A 208 1.58 0.94 14.61
C VAL A 208 0.10 1.16 14.95
N PRO A 209 -0.21 1.80 16.11
CA PRO A 209 -1.60 2.01 16.52
C PRO A 209 -2.41 2.87 15.55
N GLY A 210 -3.60 2.36 15.20
CA GLY A 210 -4.53 3.04 14.30
C GLY A 210 -4.32 2.77 12.82
N ILE A 211 -3.37 1.91 12.45
CA ILE A 211 -3.31 1.37 11.09
C ILE A 211 -4.49 0.42 10.84
N ASN A 212 -5.07 0.46 9.64
CA ASN A 212 -6.21 -0.38 9.27
C ASN A 212 -5.82 -1.48 8.28
N VAL A 213 -4.95 -1.14 7.32
CA VAL A 213 -4.51 -2.05 6.26
C VAL A 213 -2.99 -1.93 6.08
N VAL A 214 -2.31 -3.05 5.91
CA VAL A 214 -0.90 -3.09 5.50
C VAL A 214 -0.77 -3.84 4.18
N LEU A 215 -0.60 -3.12 3.08
CA LEU A 215 -0.38 -3.66 1.75
C LEU A 215 1.08 -4.07 1.59
N SER A 216 1.34 -5.36 1.43
CA SER A 216 2.67 -5.93 1.43
C SER A 216 3.00 -6.63 0.11
N GLY A 217 4.30 -6.68 -0.22
CA GLY A 217 4.81 -7.33 -1.42
C GLY A 217 6.25 -7.84 -1.26
N CYS A 218 6.89 -8.18 -2.38
CA CYS A 218 8.30 -8.62 -2.47
C CYS A 218 8.66 -9.95 -1.80
N SER A 219 7.71 -10.74 -1.31
CA SER A 219 7.97 -12.10 -0.86
C SER A 219 7.21 -13.14 -1.68
N LYS A 220 7.66 -14.39 -1.65
CA LYS A 220 7.01 -15.50 -2.36
C LYS A 220 5.78 -16.04 -1.63
N THR A 221 5.23 -15.27 -0.69
CA THR A 221 4.01 -15.65 0.03
C THR A 221 2.82 -15.49 -0.90
N MET A 222 2.10 -16.58 -1.11
CA MET A 222 0.85 -16.56 -1.85
C MET A 222 -0.34 -16.58 -0.89
N GLN A 223 -1.16 -15.54 -0.96
CA GLN A 223 -2.44 -15.46 -0.28
C GLN A 223 -3.58 -15.81 -1.24
N TRP A 224 -4.55 -16.60 -0.78
CA TRP A 224 -5.68 -17.02 -1.59
C TRP A 224 -6.89 -17.36 -0.72
N ASN A 225 -8.09 -16.92 -1.07
CA ASN A 225 -9.32 -17.13 -0.30
C ASN A 225 -10.49 -17.71 -1.13
N GLU A 226 -10.44 -17.66 -2.46
CA GLU A 226 -11.56 -18.07 -3.32
C GLU A 226 -11.34 -19.42 -4.02
N GLY A 227 -12.01 -20.47 -3.54
CA GLY A 227 -11.92 -21.81 -4.12
C GLY A 227 -10.53 -22.44 -4.00
N GLU A 228 -10.30 -23.54 -4.71
CA GLU A 228 -8.98 -24.15 -4.79
C GLU A 228 -8.05 -23.29 -5.65
N PRO A 229 -6.83 -22.96 -5.17
CA PRO A 229 -5.87 -22.28 -6.02
C PRO A 229 -5.54 -23.17 -7.23
N PRO A 230 -5.20 -22.59 -8.39
CA PRO A 230 -4.69 -23.36 -9.52
C PRO A 230 -3.54 -24.29 -9.09
N GLU A 231 -3.45 -25.50 -9.65
CA GLU A 231 -2.48 -26.53 -9.24
C GLU A 231 -1.02 -26.05 -9.18
N TYR A 232 -0.66 -25.08 -10.02
CA TYR A 232 0.69 -24.50 -10.06
C TYR A 232 0.93 -23.39 -9.02
N ILE A 233 -0.05 -23.08 -8.18
CA ILE A 233 -0.01 -22.08 -7.11
C ILE A 233 -0.13 -22.79 -5.76
N ARG A 234 0.91 -22.68 -4.93
CA ARG A 234 0.84 -23.11 -3.53
C ARG A 234 0.24 -21.97 -2.70
N LYS A 235 -0.88 -22.21 -2.01
CA LYS A 235 -1.42 -21.28 -1.01
C LYS A 235 -0.59 -21.35 0.27
N ASP A 236 -0.12 -20.21 0.75
CA ASP A 236 0.62 -20.10 2.01
C ASP A 236 -0.25 -19.51 3.15
N SER A 237 -1.24 -18.67 2.82
CA SER A 237 -2.18 -18.08 3.78
C SER A 237 -3.48 -17.60 3.12
N GLU A 238 -4.46 -17.19 3.91
CA GLU A 238 -5.71 -16.59 3.43
C GLU A 238 -5.49 -15.18 2.85
N TYR A 239 -6.31 -14.78 1.88
CA TYR A 239 -6.35 -13.41 1.37
C TYR A 239 -7.59 -12.65 1.87
N PRO A 240 -7.45 -11.44 2.44
CA PRO A 240 -6.25 -10.96 3.11
C PRO A 240 -5.98 -11.77 4.39
N LEU A 241 -4.75 -11.71 4.90
CA LEU A 241 -4.49 -12.15 6.26
C LEU A 241 -5.20 -11.18 7.22
N VAL A 242 -6.09 -11.70 8.05
CA VAL A 242 -6.74 -10.96 9.13
C VAL A 242 -5.89 -11.10 10.39
N TYR A 243 -5.19 -10.04 10.78
CA TYR A 243 -4.28 -10.05 11.92
C TYR A 243 -4.94 -9.39 13.14
N GLU A 244 -5.03 -10.13 14.23
CA GLU A 244 -5.45 -9.61 15.53
C GLU A 244 -4.22 -9.22 16.35
N THR A 245 -4.11 -7.94 16.67
CA THR A 245 -2.99 -7.40 17.43
C THR A 245 -3.16 -7.68 18.93
N LYS A 246 -2.08 -7.60 19.71
CA LYS A 246 -2.17 -7.80 21.18
C LYS A 246 -3.09 -6.81 21.88
N ASP A 247 -3.28 -5.62 21.31
CA ASP A 247 -4.20 -4.59 21.81
C ASP A 247 -5.64 -4.74 21.29
N GLY A 248 -5.96 -5.86 20.63
CA GLY A 248 -7.32 -6.23 20.22
C GLY A 248 -7.82 -5.55 18.95
N ARG A 249 -6.94 -4.92 18.17
CA ARG A 249 -7.31 -4.37 16.85
C ARG A 249 -7.26 -5.48 15.81
N THR A 250 -8.13 -5.37 14.81
CA THR A 250 -8.03 -6.15 13.59
C THR A 250 -7.40 -5.29 12.49
N VAL A 251 -6.32 -5.81 11.90
CA VAL A 251 -5.62 -5.19 10.77
C VAL A 251 -5.65 -6.15 9.59
N LEU A 252 -6.00 -5.66 8.41
CA LEU A 252 -5.98 -6.47 7.19
C LEU A 252 -4.59 -6.40 6.56
N ILE A 253 -4.03 -7.54 6.19
CA ILE A 253 -2.72 -7.65 5.53
C ILE A 253 -2.89 -8.38 4.20
N PRO A 254 -3.35 -7.68 3.14
CA PRO A 254 -3.26 -8.17 1.78
C PRO A 254 -1.80 -8.21 1.33
N HIS A 255 -1.38 -9.34 0.75
CA HIS A 255 -0.05 -9.56 0.22
C HIS A 255 -0.11 -10.05 -1.21
N THR A 256 0.64 -9.40 -2.11
CA THR A 256 0.81 -9.89 -3.48
C THR A 256 2.12 -10.64 -3.62
N TYR A 257 2.05 -11.78 -4.30
CA TYR A 257 3.21 -12.62 -4.57
C TYR A 257 4.28 -11.84 -5.37
N GLY A 258 5.49 -11.77 -4.82
CA GLY A 258 6.69 -11.30 -5.52
C GLY A 258 7.35 -12.42 -6.31
N MET A 259 7.75 -12.15 -7.57
CA MET A 259 8.38 -13.15 -8.45
C MET A 259 9.87 -13.35 -8.19
#